data_AF-A0A5P2DLI1-F1
#
_entry.id   AF-A0A5P2DLI1-F1
#
_cell.length_a   1.000
_cell.length_b   1.000
_cell.length_c   1.000
_cell.angle_alpha   90.00
_cell.angle_beta   90.00
_cell.angle_gamma   90.00
#
_symmetry.space_group_name_H-M   'P 1'
#
loop_
_entity.id
_entity.type
_entity.pdbx_description
1 polymer ?
#
loop_
_entity_poly.entity_id
_entity_poly.type
_entity_poly.pdbx_seq_one_letter_code
_entity_poly.pdbx_strand_id
1 'polypeptide(L)'
;MWRSRVLTAALVSLSLVLGAGGSVQAKVGLPPVVSHVPTSEKVVFITIDDGWNHDPEAARILSERRVPVSLFLLPGAVAYDTAYFTRLTQDGRASVENHTVSHPDLTTLDAAGKDAEVCGAGERLRDTFGRTPKLLRPPYGAVDDEVRLAAKACGVKALVTWTHDFTTWGETPPAPRLRAGDIVLLHFTPTLAADLRRALDAARAAGLKPAALMPHLKAAGVL
;
A
#
# COMPACT_ATOMS: atom_id res chain seq x y z
N MET A 1 32.97 -65.06 -34.12
CA MET A 1 32.77 -63.63 -33.80
C MET A 1 31.28 -63.32 -33.82
N TRP A 2 30.61 -63.28 -32.67
CA TRP A 2 29.45 -62.41 -32.41
C TRP A 2 29.14 -62.46 -30.91
N ARG A 3 29.29 -61.32 -30.23
CA ARG A 3 28.87 -61.11 -28.84
C ARG A 3 27.49 -60.46 -28.88
N SER A 4 26.48 -61.07 -28.26
CA SER A 4 25.20 -60.39 -28.00
C SER A 4 25.10 -60.13 -26.50
N ARG A 5 25.26 -58.85 -26.14
CA ARG A 5 25.08 -58.32 -24.80
C ARG A 5 23.58 -58.08 -24.55
N VAL A 6 23.08 -58.59 -23.43
CA VAL A 6 21.76 -58.26 -22.90
C VAL A 6 21.85 -56.86 -22.28
N LEU A 7 21.04 -55.93 -22.77
CA LEU A 7 20.88 -54.58 -22.21
C LEU A 7 19.54 -54.52 -21.48
N THR A 8 19.59 -54.56 -20.15
CA THR A 8 18.47 -54.26 -19.27
C THR A 8 18.31 -52.74 -19.21
N ALA A 9 17.25 -52.19 -19.81
CA ALA A 9 16.92 -50.78 -19.69
C ALA A 9 16.16 -50.53 -18.37
N ALA A 10 16.76 -49.77 -17.47
CA ALA A 10 16.11 -49.29 -16.25
C ALA A 10 15.20 -48.10 -16.60
N LEU A 11 13.91 -48.22 -16.26
CA LEU A 11 12.93 -47.14 -16.34
C LEU A 11 13.22 -46.12 -15.22
N VAL A 12 13.62 -44.90 -15.59
CA VAL A 12 13.65 -43.75 -14.69
C VAL A 12 12.29 -43.06 -14.79
N SER A 13 11.46 -43.22 -13.76
CA SER A 13 10.20 -42.50 -13.61
C SER A 13 10.48 -41.06 -13.19
N LEU A 14 10.26 -40.12 -14.10
CA LEU A 14 10.34 -38.69 -13.82
C LEU A 14 8.99 -38.22 -13.22
N SER A 15 8.93 -38.15 -11.89
CA SER A 15 7.77 -37.56 -11.20
C SER A 15 7.84 -36.04 -11.30
N LEU A 16 6.98 -35.46 -12.15
CA LEU A 16 6.79 -34.02 -12.25
C LEU A 16 6.01 -33.53 -11.01
N VAL A 17 6.69 -32.85 -10.09
CA VAL A 17 6.03 -32.13 -8.99
C VAL A 17 5.43 -30.85 -9.56
N LEU A 18 4.14 -30.87 -9.86
CA LEU A 18 3.37 -29.65 -10.12
C LEU A 18 3.23 -28.88 -8.80
N GLY A 19 4.05 -27.86 -8.62
CA GLY A 19 3.82 -26.85 -7.62
C GLY A 19 2.51 -26.13 -7.91
N ALA A 20 1.60 -26.12 -6.95
CA ALA A 20 0.43 -25.26 -6.94
C ALA A 20 0.87 -23.80 -6.81
N GLY A 21 1.37 -23.23 -7.91
CA GLY A 21 1.43 -21.78 -8.07
C GLY A 21 0.01 -21.28 -8.21
N GLY A 22 -0.50 -20.62 -7.16
CA GLY A 22 -1.75 -19.88 -7.24
C GLY A 22 -1.65 -18.88 -8.38
N SER A 23 -2.33 -19.18 -9.48
CA SER A 23 -2.42 -18.32 -10.65
C SER A 23 -3.20 -17.07 -10.25
N VAL A 24 -2.51 -15.95 -10.09
CA VAL A 24 -3.14 -14.63 -10.19
C VAL A 24 -3.53 -14.46 -11.65
N GLN A 25 -4.70 -14.97 -12.02
CA GLN A 25 -5.34 -14.57 -13.27
C GLN A 25 -5.76 -13.12 -13.10
N ALA A 26 -4.88 -12.21 -13.51
CA ALA A 26 -5.22 -10.83 -13.70
C ALA A 26 -6.42 -10.77 -14.66
N LYS A 27 -7.61 -10.43 -14.14
CA LYS A 27 -8.72 -9.95 -14.98
C LYS A 27 -8.16 -8.76 -15.77
N VAL A 28 -7.91 -8.99 -17.05
CA VAL A 28 -7.09 -8.11 -17.91
C VAL A 28 -7.60 -6.67 -17.83
N GLY A 29 -6.75 -5.78 -17.33
CA GLY A 29 -6.95 -4.33 -17.41
C GLY A 29 -7.61 -3.63 -16.23
N LEU A 30 -7.93 -4.30 -15.12
CA LEU A 30 -8.32 -3.61 -13.88
C LEU A 30 -7.08 -3.32 -13.00
N PRO A 31 -6.99 -2.16 -12.32
CA PRO A 31 -5.90 -1.85 -11.40
C PRO A 31 -5.72 -2.98 -10.37
N PRO A 32 -4.50 -3.45 -10.09
CA PRO A 32 -4.27 -4.50 -9.10
C PRO A 32 -4.60 -4.00 -7.68
N VAL A 33 -4.91 -4.94 -6.79
CA VAL A 33 -5.04 -4.71 -5.35
C VAL A 33 -3.78 -5.24 -4.68
N VAL A 34 -3.13 -4.42 -3.86
CA VAL A 34 -1.80 -4.68 -3.33
C VAL A 34 -1.79 -4.52 -1.82
N SER A 35 -1.66 -5.63 -1.09
CA SER A 35 -1.48 -5.65 0.36
C SER A 35 -0.02 -5.84 0.79
N HIS A 36 0.84 -6.26 -0.15
CA HIS A 36 2.25 -6.57 0.03
C HIS A 36 2.99 -6.34 -1.29
N VAL A 37 4.22 -5.82 -1.24
CA VAL A 37 5.06 -5.60 -2.43
C VAL A 37 6.03 -6.77 -2.61
N PRO A 38 5.98 -7.49 -3.75
CA PRO A 38 6.95 -8.54 -4.04
C PRO A 38 8.37 -7.97 -4.19
N THR A 39 9.19 -8.10 -3.14
CA THR A 39 10.60 -7.65 -3.17
C THR A 39 11.47 -8.49 -2.24
N SER A 40 12.73 -8.68 -2.64
CA SER A 40 13.78 -9.26 -1.79
C SER A 40 14.53 -8.19 -0.98
N GLU A 41 14.33 -6.90 -1.28
CA GLU A 41 14.94 -5.81 -0.54
C GLU A 41 14.45 -5.80 0.90
N LYS A 42 15.35 -5.46 1.84
CA LYS A 42 15.04 -5.42 3.27
C LYS A 42 14.29 -4.14 3.63
N VAL A 43 13.09 -3.99 3.09
CA VAL A 43 12.27 -2.78 3.20
C VAL A 43 10.84 -3.05 3.66
N VAL A 44 10.24 -2.02 4.26
CA VAL A 44 8.80 -1.94 4.59
C VAL A 44 8.25 -0.61 4.08
N PHE A 45 6.94 -0.54 3.87
CA PHE A 45 6.27 0.64 3.36
C PHE A 45 5.35 1.22 4.43
N ILE A 46 5.74 2.37 4.98
CA ILE A 46 4.93 3.08 5.96
C ILE A 46 3.84 3.87 5.21
N THR A 47 2.58 3.65 5.59
CA THR A 47 1.43 4.37 5.04
C THR A 47 0.55 4.91 6.16
N ILE A 48 -0.07 6.08 5.94
CA ILE A 48 -0.89 6.75 6.95
C ILE A 48 -2.17 7.28 6.31
N ASP A 49 -3.31 6.98 6.92
CA ASP A 49 -4.65 7.24 6.38
C ASP A 49 -5.39 8.40 7.08
N ASP A 50 -6.41 8.93 6.38
CA ASP A 50 -7.38 9.97 6.76
C ASP A 50 -6.87 11.41 6.73
N GLY A 51 -5.97 11.75 7.65
CA GLY A 51 -5.42 13.09 7.80
C GLY A 51 -6.01 13.94 8.92
N TRP A 52 -7.02 13.50 9.70
CA TRP A 52 -7.75 14.43 10.60
C TRP A 52 -6.97 14.93 11.82
N ASN A 53 -6.03 14.17 12.38
CA ASN A 53 -5.18 14.63 13.47
C ASN A 53 -3.82 15.12 12.97
N HIS A 54 -3.43 16.35 13.32
CA HIS A 54 -2.15 16.94 12.88
C HIS A 54 -1.10 16.92 13.99
N ASP A 55 -0.69 15.72 14.40
CA ASP A 55 0.29 15.53 15.46
C ASP A 55 1.67 16.12 15.06
N PRO A 56 2.17 17.16 15.76
CA PRO A 56 3.47 17.76 15.45
C PRO A 56 4.64 16.82 15.77
N GLU A 57 4.49 15.92 16.74
CA GLU A 57 5.54 14.96 17.09
C GLU A 57 5.67 13.88 16.01
N ALA A 58 4.55 13.41 15.45
CA ALA A 58 4.59 12.51 14.29
C ALA A 58 5.30 13.16 13.10
N ALA A 59 4.99 14.42 12.80
CA ALA A 59 5.65 15.17 11.72
C ALA A 59 7.15 15.33 11.97
N ARG A 60 7.54 15.61 13.22
CA ARG A 60 8.95 15.70 13.64
C ARG A 60 9.68 14.36 13.44
N ILE A 61 9.07 13.24 13.84
CA ILE A 61 9.64 11.89 13.65
C ILE A 61 9.86 11.60 12.16
N LEU A 62 8.86 11.85 11.32
CA LEU A 62 8.95 11.63 9.87
C LEU A 62 10.11 12.45 9.26
N SER A 63 10.21 13.73 9.62
CA SER A 63 11.22 14.66 9.11
C SER A 63 12.64 14.31 9.60
N GLU A 64 12.86 14.25 10.92
CA GLU A 64 14.18 14.02 11.49
C GLU A 64 14.75 12.64 11.14
N ARG A 65 13.89 11.62 11.09
CA ARG A 65 14.29 10.25 10.70
C ARG A 65 14.23 10.03 9.19
N ARG A 66 13.83 11.05 8.41
CA ARG A 66 13.79 11.04 6.94
C ARG A 66 13.00 9.85 6.38
N VAL A 67 11.89 9.51 7.04
CA VAL A 67 11.06 8.33 6.74
C VAL A 67 10.30 8.55 5.44
N PRO A 68 10.52 7.76 4.38
CA PRO A 68 9.64 7.76 3.22
C PRO A 68 8.26 7.23 3.63
N VAL A 69 7.19 7.92 3.25
CA VAL A 69 5.82 7.61 3.67
C VAL A 69 4.83 7.87 2.54
N SER A 70 3.78 7.04 2.44
CA SER A 70 2.62 7.32 1.58
C SER A 70 1.44 7.75 2.43
N LEU A 71 0.91 8.94 2.18
CA LEU A 71 -0.21 9.53 2.90
C LEU A 71 -1.47 9.36 2.06
N PHE A 72 -2.42 8.53 2.50
CA PHE A 72 -3.70 8.39 1.84
C PHE A 72 -4.69 9.34 2.52
N LEU A 73 -4.93 10.48 1.88
CA LEU A 73 -5.58 11.61 2.54
C LEU A 73 -6.99 11.85 2.04
N LEU A 74 -7.86 12.23 2.97
CA LEU A 74 -9.14 12.84 2.65
C LEU A 74 -8.91 14.32 2.30
N PRO A 75 -9.40 14.81 1.15
CA PRO A 75 -9.25 16.21 0.76
C PRO A 75 -9.83 17.20 1.80
N GLY A 76 -10.84 16.78 2.58
CA GLY A 76 -11.40 17.58 3.67
C GLY A 76 -10.39 17.83 4.80
N ALA A 77 -9.64 16.81 5.21
CA ALA A 77 -8.60 16.94 6.22
C ALA A 77 -7.45 17.82 5.73
N VAL A 78 -7.05 17.67 4.45
CA VAL A 78 -6.03 18.52 3.83
C VAL A 78 -6.46 19.99 3.80
N ALA A 79 -7.72 20.27 3.48
CA ALA A 79 -8.24 21.63 3.46
C ALA A 79 -8.29 22.27 4.86
N TYR A 80 -8.47 21.46 5.91
CA TYR A 80 -8.49 21.93 7.30
C TYR A 80 -7.12 22.47 7.77
N ASP A 81 -6.00 21.87 7.34
CA ASP A 81 -4.65 22.40 7.59
C ASP A 81 -3.69 22.08 6.43
N THR A 82 -3.82 22.84 5.35
CA THR A 82 -2.97 22.66 4.18
C THR A 82 -1.49 22.91 4.48
N ALA A 83 -1.19 23.78 5.46
CA ALA A 83 0.17 24.10 5.85
C ALA A 83 0.89 22.91 6.48
N TYR A 84 0.19 22.10 7.30
CA TYR A 84 0.73 20.87 7.87
C TYR A 84 1.15 19.89 6.78
N PHE A 85 0.27 19.58 5.83
CA PHE A 85 0.59 18.63 4.75
C PHE A 85 1.61 19.17 3.74
N THR A 86 1.63 20.48 3.50
CA THR A 86 2.67 21.12 2.68
C THR A 86 4.05 20.92 3.32
N ARG A 87 4.18 21.15 4.65
CA ARG A 87 5.44 20.91 5.37
C ARG A 87 5.83 19.43 5.41
N LEU A 88 4.87 18.52 5.53
CA LEU A 88 5.14 17.08 5.50
C LEU A 88 5.67 16.60 4.14
N THR A 89 5.28 17.25 3.06
CA THR A 89 5.61 16.82 1.68
C THR A 89 6.78 17.57 1.07
N GLN A 90 7.19 18.71 1.64
CA GLN A 90 8.19 19.61 1.06
C GLN A 90 9.58 18.98 0.82
N ASP A 91 9.95 17.96 1.60
CA ASP A 91 11.26 17.30 1.48
C ASP A 91 11.29 16.15 0.46
N GLY A 92 10.14 15.89 -0.17
CA GLY A 92 9.96 14.85 -1.19
C GLY A 92 9.87 13.42 -0.65
N ARG A 93 9.78 13.21 0.66
CA ARG A 93 9.72 11.86 1.28
C ARG A 93 8.31 11.38 1.53
N ALA A 94 7.36 12.29 1.69
CA ALA A 94 5.95 11.97 1.74
C ALA A 94 5.30 12.09 0.35
N SER A 95 4.61 11.04 -0.09
CA SER A 95 3.74 11.08 -1.28
C SER A 95 2.28 11.10 -0.87
N VAL A 96 1.50 12.04 -1.42
CA VAL A 96 0.04 12.12 -1.20
C VAL A 96 -0.69 11.25 -2.21
N GLU A 97 -1.59 10.43 -1.72
CA GLU A 97 -2.41 9.47 -2.46
C GLU A 97 -3.88 9.55 -2.03
N ASN A 98 -4.76 8.87 -2.77
CA ASN A 98 -6.21 9.07 -2.68
C ASN A 98 -6.85 8.19 -1.61
N HIS A 99 -7.66 8.77 -0.72
CA HIS A 99 -8.47 8.04 0.26
C HIS A 99 -9.96 8.36 0.18
N THR A 100 -10.47 8.67 -1.01
CA THR A 100 -11.84 9.15 -1.30
C THR A 100 -12.12 10.55 -0.78
N VAL A 101 -13.31 11.09 -1.05
CA VAL A 101 -13.70 12.44 -0.64
C VAL A 101 -14.14 12.42 0.82
N SER A 102 -14.99 11.47 1.20
CA SER A 102 -15.71 11.46 2.46
C SER A 102 -15.59 10.17 3.28
N HIS A 103 -14.73 9.23 2.85
CA HIS A 103 -14.50 7.93 3.50
C HIS A 103 -15.71 6.97 3.52
N PRO A 104 -16.54 6.85 2.45
CA PRO A 104 -17.60 5.83 2.42
C PRO A 104 -17.05 4.45 2.04
N ASP A 105 -17.77 3.39 2.42
CA ASP A 105 -17.55 2.09 1.82
C ASP A 105 -17.99 2.13 0.35
N LEU A 106 -17.00 2.18 -0.56
CA LEU A 106 -17.23 2.29 -1.99
C LEU A 106 -18.05 1.13 -2.56
N THR A 107 -18.01 -0.07 -1.95
CA THR A 107 -18.75 -1.24 -2.43
C THR A 107 -20.26 -1.07 -2.26
N THR A 108 -20.69 -0.15 -1.39
CA THR A 108 -22.10 0.15 -1.12
C THR A 108 -22.69 1.24 -2.03
N LEU A 109 -21.84 1.94 -2.77
CA LEU A 109 -22.24 3.05 -3.64
C LEU A 109 -22.62 2.56 -5.03
N ASP A 110 -23.41 3.35 -5.76
CA ASP A 110 -23.59 3.17 -7.19
C ASP A 110 -22.36 3.69 -7.98
N ALA A 111 -22.35 3.48 -9.30
CA ALA A 111 -21.23 3.89 -10.14
C ALA A 111 -20.92 5.39 -10.05
N ALA A 112 -21.96 6.24 -10.03
CA ALA A 112 -21.80 7.69 -9.94
C ALA A 112 -21.21 8.12 -8.58
N GLY A 113 -21.65 7.49 -7.48
CA GLY A 113 -21.10 7.71 -6.14
C GLY A 113 -19.64 7.27 -6.05
N LYS A 114 -19.29 6.09 -6.60
CA LYS A 114 -17.90 5.62 -6.68
C LYS A 114 -17.02 6.62 -7.44
N ASP A 115 -17.47 7.10 -8.60
CA ASP A 115 -16.73 8.07 -9.41
C ASP A 115 -16.59 9.42 -8.69
N ALA A 116 -17.65 9.93 -8.07
CA ALA A 116 -17.61 11.19 -7.32
C ALA A 116 -16.60 11.14 -6.16
N GLU A 117 -16.54 10.02 -5.44
CA GLU A 117 -15.61 9.81 -4.34
C GLU A 117 -14.16 9.65 -4.81
N VAL A 118 -13.92 8.88 -5.86
CA VAL A 118 -12.55 8.61 -6.32
C VAL A 118 -11.99 9.75 -7.17
N CYS A 119 -12.71 10.18 -8.21
CA CYS A 119 -12.26 11.25 -9.10
C CYS A 119 -12.22 12.59 -8.36
N GLY A 120 -13.27 12.92 -7.59
CA GLY A 120 -13.34 14.17 -6.84
C GLY A 120 -12.21 14.33 -5.84
N ALA A 121 -11.80 13.25 -5.17
CA ALA A 121 -10.64 13.28 -4.30
C ALA A 121 -9.32 13.47 -5.06
N GLY A 122 -9.15 12.75 -6.18
CA GLY A 122 -7.98 12.88 -7.03
C GLY A 122 -7.80 14.29 -7.59
N GLU A 123 -8.88 14.96 -7.99
CA GLU A 123 -8.89 16.33 -8.47
C GLU A 123 -8.52 17.32 -7.36
N ARG A 124 -9.19 17.26 -6.21
CA ARG A 124 -8.93 18.17 -5.09
C ARG A 124 -7.50 18.04 -4.56
N LEU A 125 -6.97 16.83 -4.46
CA LEU A 125 -5.58 16.60 -4.05
C LEU A 125 -4.58 17.08 -5.10
N ARG A 126 -4.88 16.89 -6.40
CA ARG A 126 -4.06 17.45 -7.49
C ARG A 126 -4.03 18.97 -7.41
N ASP A 127 -5.16 19.62 -7.16
CA ASP A 127 -5.25 21.07 -7.14
C ASP A 127 -4.45 21.65 -5.95
N THR A 128 -4.40 20.95 -4.82
CA THR A 128 -3.57 21.34 -3.66
C THR A 128 -2.07 21.08 -3.85
N PHE A 129 -1.69 19.90 -4.36
CA PHE A 129 -0.28 19.45 -4.37
C PHE A 129 0.39 19.47 -5.75
N GLY A 130 -0.33 19.90 -6.79
CA GLY A 130 0.15 19.93 -8.18
C GLY A 130 0.38 18.56 -8.81
N ARG A 131 0.01 17.47 -8.13
CA ARG A 131 0.24 16.09 -8.58
C ARG A 131 -1.00 15.25 -8.37
N THR A 132 -1.44 14.57 -9.43
CA THR A 132 -2.55 13.62 -9.33
C THR A 132 -2.11 12.36 -8.59
N PRO A 133 -2.83 11.96 -7.51
CA PRO A 133 -2.68 10.66 -6.89
C PRO A 133 -2.70 9.53 -7.92
N LYS A 134 -1.88 8.51 -7.71
CA LYS A 134 -1.81 7.33 -8.57
C LYS A 134 -2.22 6.06 -7.84
N LEU A 135 -2.32 6.11 -6.52
CA LEU A 135 -2.77 5.02 -5.66
C LEU A 135 -4.09 5.42 -5.00
N LEU A 136 -4.96 4.43 -4.81
CA LEU A 136 -6.17 4.54 -4.01
C LEU A 136 -6.06 3.61 -2.80
N ARG A 137 -6.35 4.11 -1.61
CA ARG A 137 -6.68 3.31 -0.43
C ARG A 137 -8.19 3.31 -0.32
N PRO A 138 -8.88 2.21 -0.65
CA PRO A 138 -10.32 2.11 -0.45
C PRO A 138 -10.61 2.15 1.06
N PRO A 139 -11.55 2.98 1.53
CA PRO A 139 -12.01 2.96 2.92
C PRO A 139 -12.30 1.53 3.39
N TYR A 140 -11.89 1.22 4.62
CA TYR A 140 -12.03 -0.10 5.23
C TYR A 140 -11.32 -1.26 4.50
N GLY A 141 -10.53 -0.96 3.46
CA GLY A 141 -9.97 -1.99 2.57
C GLY A 141 -11.03 -2.70 1.70
N ALA A 142 -12.25 -2.15 1.63
CA ALA A 142 -13.35 -2.75 0.90
C ALA A 142 -13.15 -2.60 -0.62
N VAL A 143 -13.07 -3.73 -1.34
CA VAL A 143 -12.80 -3.76 -2.77
C VAL A 143 -13.64 -4.81 -3.48
N ASP A 144 -14.25 -4.39 -4.60
CA ASP A 144 -14.79 -5.24 -5.64
C ASP A 144 -14.31 -4.77 -7.03
N ASP A 145 -14.78 -5.44 -8.09
CA ASP A 145 -14.40 -5.06 -9.46
C ASP A 145 -15.01 -3.72 -9.91
N GLU A 146 -16.13 -3.28 -9.36
CA GLU A 146 -16.73 -1.97 -9.68
C GLU A 146 -15.91 -0.83 -9.08
N VAL A 147 -15.43 -0.97 -7.85
CA VAL A 147 -14.49 -0.03 -7.22
C VAL A 147 -13.21 0.06 -8.06
N ARG A 148 -12.69 -1.07 -8.53
CA ARG A 148 -11.49 -1.09 -9.41
C ARG A 148 -11.76 -0.44 -10.76
N LEU A 149 -12.97 -0.56 -11.30
CA LEU A 149 -13.37 0.08 -12.54
C LEU A 149 -13.45 1.61 -12.39
N ALA A 150 -14.08 2.11 -11.33
CA ALA A 150 -14.12 3.54 -11.00
C ALA A 150 -12.71 4.09 -10.80
N ALA A 151 -11.87 3.37 -10.02
CA ALA A 151 -10.47 3.72 -9.84
C ALA A 151 -9.72 3.85 -11.18
N LYS A 152 -9.91 2.90 -12.09
CA LYS A 152 -9.32 2.96 -13.44
C LYS A 152 -9.78 4.19 -14.21
N ALA A 153 -11.09 4.48 -14.21
CA ALA A 153 -11.67 5.64 -14.90
C ALA A 153 -11.09 6.95 -14.37
N CYS A 154 -10.82 7.03 -13.07
CA CYS A 154 -10.18 8.17 -12.41
C CYS A 154 -8.64 8.18 -12.51
N GLY A 155 -8.03 7.28 -13.30
CA GLY A 155 -6.59 7.26 -13.55
C GLY A 155 -5.72 6.65 -12.44
N VAL A 156 -6.33 5.97 -11.47
CA VAL A 156 -5.64 5.20 -10.42
C VAL A 156 -4.94 4.01 -11.07
N LYS A 157 -3.72 3.72 -10.58
CA LYS A 157 -2.85 2.67 -11.10
C LYS A 157 -2.84 1.41 -10.25
N ALA A 158 -3.05 1.53 -8.94
CA ALA A 158 -3.29 0.39 -8.05
C ALA A 158 -4.14 0.79 -6.84
N LEU A 159 -4.89 -0.17 -6.32
CA LEU A 159 -5.52 -0.09 -5.02
C LEU A 159 -4.54 -0.68 -4.00
N VAL A 160 -4.31 0.03 -2.91
CA VAL A 160 -3.34 -0.35 -1.89
C VAL A 160 -4.10 -0.66 -0.61
N THR A 161 -3.96 -1.87 -0.11
CA THR A 161 -4.38 -2.27 1.25
C THR A 161 -3.13 -2.48 2.10
N TRP A 162 -3.15 -3.32 3.12
CA TRP A 162 -2.02 -3.46 4.05
C TRP A 162 -1.81 -4.90 4.50
N THR A 163 -0.60 -5.18 4.98
CA THR A 163 -0.26 -6.44 5.65
C THR A 163 -0.56 -6.37 7.14
N HIS A 164 -0.23 -5.24 7.77
CA HIS A 164 -0.35 -5.06 9.21
C HIS A 164 -0.86 -3.65 9.54
N ASP A 165 -1.88 -3.57 10.39
CA ASP A 165 -2.33 -2.31 11.00
C ASP A 165 -1.62 -2.12 12.35
N PHE A 166 -0.95 -0.98 12.48
CA PHE A 166 -0.25 -0.56 13.70
C PHE A 166 -1.01 0.54 14.45
N THR A 167 -2.24 0.85 14.07
CA THR A 167 -3.07 1.84 14.76
C THR A 167 -3.65 1.23 16.02
N THR A 168 -3.51 1.92 17.15
CA THR A 168 -3.91 1.35 18.44
C THR A 168 -5.40 1.43 18.73
N TRP A 169 -6.12 2.45 18.25
CA TRP A 169 -7.58 2.57 18.48
C TRP A 169 -8.03 2.37 19.94
N GLY A 170 -7.17 2.73 20.91
CA GLY A 170 -7.42 2.55 22.35
C GLY A 170 -6.79 1.30 22.97
N GLU A 171 -6.21 0.40 22.18
CA GLU A 171 -5.52 -0.82 22.63
C GLU A 171 -4.14 -0.95 21.98
N THR A 172 -3.12 -1.41 22.71
CA THR A 172 -1.79 -1.63 22.13
C THR A 172 -1.50 -3.12 21.97
N PRO A 173 -1.88 -3.74 20.83
CA PRO A 173 -1.53 -5.13 20.59
C PRO A 173 -0.02 -5.30 20.40
N PRO A 174 0.53 -6.50 20.67
CA PRO A 174 1.92 -6.80 20.35
C PRO A 174 2.25 -6.49 18.89
N ALA A 175 3.38 -5.84 18.65
CA ALA A 175 3.80 -5.52 17.28
C ALA A 175 4.09 -6.82 16.51
N PRO A 176 3.45 -7.04 15.34
CA PRO A 176 3.75 -8.20 14.51
C PRO A 176 5.19 -8.12 13.99
N ARG A 177 5.79 -9.29 13.72
CA ARG A 177 7.10 -9.36 13.09
C ARG A 177 6.98 -9.03 11.60
N LEU A 178 7.45 -7.86 11.22
CA LEU A 178 7.47 -7.39 9.84
C LEU A 178 8.40 -8.23 8.95
N ARG A 179 8.06 -8.29 7.67
CA ARG A 179 8.80 -8.95 6.58
C ARG A 179 9.07 -7.96 5.45
N ALA A 180 10.04 -8.31 4.61
CA ALA A 180 10.34 -7.56 3.40
C ALA A 180 9.08 -7.45 2.53
N GLY A 181 8.75 -6.24 2.09
CA GLY A 181 7.59 -5.98 1.25
C GLY A 181 6.31 -5.61 1.99
N ASP A 182 6.26 -5.72 3.32
CA ASP A 182 5.07 -5.43 4.09
C ASP A 182 4.65 -3.96 3.93
N ILE A 183 3.34 -3.76 3.74
CA ILE A 183 2.71 -2.45 3.79
C ILE A 183 2.09 -2.29 5.17
N VAL A 184 2.56 -1.27 5.90
CA VAL A 184 2.12 -0.94 7.26
C VAL A 184 1.07 0.16 7.18
N LEU A 185 -0.07 -0.06 7.83
CA LEU A 185 -1.12 0.93 8.02
C LEU A 185 -0.98 1.62 9.38
N LEU A 186 -1.14 2.94 9.36
CA LEU A 186 -1.29 3.83 10.50
C LEU A 186 -2.42 4.81 10.16
N HIS A 187 -2.96 5.53 11.14
CA HIS A 187 -3.94 6.59 10.89
C HIS A 187 -3.53 7.88 11.58
N PHE A 188 -3.97 9.02 11.03
CA PHE A 188 -3.85 10.32 11.70
C PHE A 188 -4.80 10.40 12.89
N THR A 189 -4.43 9.74 13.99
CA THR A 189 -5.09 9.73 15.29
C THR A 189 -4.21 10.42 16.34
N PRO A 190 -4.72 10.71 17.55
CA PRO A 190 -3.91 11.21 18.67
C PRO A 190 -2.74 10.30 19.08
N THR A 191 -2.74 9.03 18.66
CA THR A 191 -1.67 8.06 18.97
C THR A 191 -0.61 7.94 17.87
N LEU A 192 -0.74 8.68 16.76
CA LEU A 192 0.09 8.51 15.57
C LEU A 192 1.59 8.53 15.88
N ALA A 193 2.10 9.46 16.70
CA ALA A 193 3.52 9.47 17.05
C ALA A 193 3.98 8.18 17.75
N ALA A 194 3.18 7.63 18.66
CA ALA A 194 3.50 6.39 19.37
C ALA A 194 3.43 5.18 18.42
N ASP A 195 2.39 5.13 17.59
CA ASP A 195 2.16 4.06 16.62
C ASP A 195 3.26 4.03 15.54
N LEU A 196 3.67 5.20 15.06
CA LEU A 196 4.79 5.36 14.14
C LEU A 196 6.10 4.89 14.76
N ARG A 197 6.41 5.24 16.01
CA ARG A 197 7.62 4.72 16.69
C ARG A 197 7.59 3.20 16.78
N ARG A 198 6.45 2.62 17.16
CA ARG A 198 6.28 1.16 17.27
C ARG A 198 6.49 0.46 15.94
N ALA A 199 5.96 1.01 14.84
CA ALA A 199 6.17 0.50 13.49
C ALA A 199 7.65 0.57 13.07
N LEU A 200 8.33 1.70 13.31
CA LEU A 200 9.74 1.89 12.99
C LEU A 200 10.65 0.97 13.81
N ASP A 201 10.33 0.74 15.08
CA ASP A 201 11.09 -0.15 15.95
C ASP A 201 10.89 -1.62 15.56
N ALA A 202 9.67 -2.02 15.19
CA ALA A 202 9.40 -3.35 14.64
C ALA A 202 10.15 -3.59 13.32
N ALA A 203 10.19 -2.59 12.43
CA ALA A 203 10.95 -2.66 11.19
C ALA A 203 12.46 -2.84 11.47
N ARG A 204 13.01 -2.03 12.39
CA ARG A 204 14.42 -2.13 12.81
C ARG A 204 14.73 -3.50 13.40
N ALA A 205 13.89 -4.03 14.28
CA ALA A 205 14.05 -5.34 14.90
C ALA A 205 14.03 -6.48 13.86
N ALA A 206 13.29 -6.31 12.76
CA ALA A 206 13.26 -7.23 11.64
C ALA A 206 14.44 -7.04 10.64
N GLY A 207 15.32 -6.06 10.86
CA GLY A 207 16.40 -5.70 9.94
C GLY A 207 15.91 -5.01 8.67
N LEU A 208 14.75 -4.36 8.71
CA LEU A 208 14.09 -3.70 7.60
C LEU A 208 14.19 -2.17 7.72
N LYS A 209 14.09 -1.47 6.59
CA LYS A 209 14.09 0.00 6.53
C LYS A 209 12.83 0.52 5.83
N PRO A 210 12.24 1.65 6.26
CA PRO A 210 11.19 2.32 5.51
C PRO A 210 11.66 2.71 4.10
N ALA A 211 10.82 2.49 3.09
CA ALA A 211 11.10 2.84 1.70
C ALA A 211 9.87 3.46 1.01
N ALA A 212 10.11 4.17 -0.10
CA ALA A 212 9.04 4.80 -0.87
C ALA A 212 8.24 3.74 -1.64
N LEU A 213 6.92 3.71 -1.47
CA LEU A 213 6.05 2.68 -2.04
C LEU A 213 6.02 2.68 -3.57
N MET A 214 5.74 3.84 -4.18
CA MET A 214 5.53 3.97 -5.62
C MET A 214 6.70 3.44 -6.48
N PRO A 215 7.98 3.77 -6.21
CA PRO A 215 9.10 3.18 -6.96
C PRO A 215 9.18 1.65 -6.85
N HIS A 216 8.87 1.08 -5.68
CA HIS A 216 8.97 -0.36 -5.47
C HIS A 216 7.80 -1.11 -6.12
N LEU A 217 6.60 -0.52 -6.17
CA LEU A 217 5.50 -1.07 -6.95
C LEU A 217 5.84 -1.16 -8.44
N LYS A 218 6.49 -0.13 -9.00
CA LYS A 218 6.98 -0.15 -10.39
C LYS A 218 8.07 -1.19 -10.60
N ALA A 219 9.06 -1.25 -9.71
CA ALA A 219 10.16 -2.21 -9.80
C ALA A 219 9.68 -3.67 -9.70
N ALA A 220 8.62 -3.91 -8.93
CA ALA A 220 7.99 -5.22 -8.78
C ALA A 220 7.05 -5.60 -9.96
N GLY A 221 6.90 -4.74 -10.97
CA GLY A 221 6.00 -4.99 -12.11
C GLY A 221 4.51 -4.93 -11.75
N VAL A 222 4.17 -4.29 -10.64
CA VAL A 222 2.77 -4.10 -10.23
C VAL A 222 2.10 -2.95 -11.01
N LEU A 223 2.89 -1.95 -11.42
CA LEU A 223 2.44 -0.74 -12.12
C LEU A 223 3.01 -0.61 -13.53
#